data_AF-U5I5T9-F1
#
_entry.id   AF-U5I5T9-F1
#
_cell.length_a   1.000
_cell.length_b   1.000
_cell.length_c   1.000
_cell.angle_alpha   90.00
_cell.angle_beta   90.00
_cell.angle_gamma   90.00
#
_symmetry.space_group_name_H-M   'P 1'
#
loop_
_entity.id
_entity.type
_entity.pdbx_description
1 polymer ?
#
loop_
_entity_poly.entity_id
_entity_poly.type
_entity_poly.pdbx_seq_one_letter_code
_entity_poly.pdbx_strand_id
1 'polypeptide(L)'
;ISAQYQNESCVKYIGPNGSGHYVKMVHNGIEYSDMQLISESYMLLKCLLGMDNSEISNTFKEWNKGELRSYLIEITGNILCKQDVKGKFIVDYILDSASSKGTGAWTAISALELCMPTSVITESVFSRYLSSFKANRMLASTILSGPKISPIKDTQKEKLIEDIRKALYLGKIIAYAQGFALMKKASEYYHWSLNFSNIAKIFRAGCIIRADFLNYIVSEYSTNNDLLDLLFTVSLKDIINLYQNSLRSVIVTATNQGISIP
;
A
#
# COMPACT_ATOMS: atom_id res chain seq x y z
N ILE A 1 -13.19 5.37 -24.45
CA ILE A 1 -14.07 5.47 -23.26
C ILE A 1 -13.16 5.49 -22.03
N SER A 2 -13.26 6.51 -21.17
CA SER A 2 -12.50 6.61 -19.91
C SER A 2 -13.46 6.62 -18.73
N ALA A 3 -13.00 6.22 -17.55
CA ALA A 3 -13.71 6.52 -16.32
C ALA A 3 -13.85 8.04 -16.12
N GLN A 4 -14.84 8.46 -15.34
CA GLN A 4 -15.07 9.84 -14.97
C GLN A 4 -15.14 9.97 -13.45
N TYR A 5 -14.62 11.08 -12.92
CA TYR A 5 -14.72 11.45 -11.52
C TYR A 5 -15.19 12.90 -11.43
N GLN A 6 -16.33 13.16 -10.79
CA GLN A 6 -16.95 14.49 -10.70
C GLN A 6 -17.03 15.21 -12.06
N ASN A 7 -17.54 14.51 -13.09
CA ASN A 7 -17.64 14.98 -14.49
C ASN A 7 -16.30 15.27 -15.20
N GLU A 8 -15.16 14.95 -14.59
CA GLU A 8 -13.84 15.03 -15.25
C GLU A 8 -13.39 13.64 -15.72
N SER A 9 -13.02 13.53 -17.00
CA SER A 9 -12.46 12.29 -17.55
C SER A 9 -11.10 11.97 -16.94
N CYS A 10 -10.92 10.72 -16.50
CA CYS A 10 -9.64 10.19 -16.00
C CYS A 10 -8.68 9.85 -17.14
N VAL A 11 -8.45 10.81 -18.04
CA VAL A 11 -7.47 10.77 -19.13
C VAL A 11 -6.95 12.18 -19.38
N LYS A 12 -5.63 12.32 -19.48
CA LYS A 12 -4.93 13.57 -19.79
C LYS A 12 -3.72 13.26 -20.66
N TYR A 13 -3.25 14.24 -21.43
CA TYR A 13 -1.91 14.18 -22.02
C TYR A 13 -0.88 14.25 -20.88
N ILE A 14 -0.02 13.23 -20.78
CA ILE A 14 0.96 13.10 -19.69
C ILE A 14 2.24 13.87 -19.99
N GLY A 15 2.72 13.78 -21.22
CA GLY A 15 4.00 14.34 -21.65
C GLY A 15 4.50 13.65 -22.92
N PRO A 16 5.70 14.00 -23.40
CA PRO A 16 6.28 13.43 -24.62
C PRO A 16 6.73 11.97 -24.41
N ASN A 17 7.09 11.32 -25.52
CA ASN A 17 7.79 10.03 -25.55
C ASN A 17 7.09 8.92 -24.71
N GLY A 18 7.86 8.22 -23.87
CA GLY A 18 7.39 7.13 -23.01
C GLY A 18 6.78 7.58 -21.68
N SER A 19 6.56 8.87 -21.44
CA SER A 19 6.11 9.41 -20.14
C SER A 19 4.80 8.78 -19.63
N GLY A 20 3.83 8.53 -20.52
CA GLY A 20 2.57 7.85 -20.14
C GLY A 20 2.79 6.41 -19.65
N HIS A 21 3.68 5.66 -20.30
CA HIS A 21 4.05 4.31 -19.86
C HIS A 21 4.83 4.36 -18.53
N TYR A 22 5.69 5.36 -18.34
CA TYR A 22 6.41 5.56 -17.09
C TYR A 22 5.48 5.84 -15.91
N VAL A 23 4.51 6.74 -16.08
CA VAL A 23 3.48 7.01 -15.07
C VAL A 23 2.67 5.74 -14.75
N LYS A 24 2.36 4.92 -15.76
CA LYS A 24 1.69 3.62 -15.53
C LYS A 24 2.57 2.62 -14.78
N MET A 25 3.87 2.59 -15.07
CA MET A 25 4.83 1.75 -14.35
C MET A 25 4.84 2.13 -12.87
N VAL A 26 5.01 3.42 -12.54
CA VAL A 26 5.01 3.90 -11.15
C VAL A 26 3.66 3.65 -10.46
N HIS A 27 2.53 3.82 -11.16
CA HIS A 27 1.21 3.43 -10.64
C HIS A 27 1.21 1.97 -10.18
N ASN A 28 1.77 1.04 -10.96
CA ASN A 28 1.83 -0.37 -10.55
C ASN A 28 2.82 -0.63 -9.40
N GLY A 29 3.89 0.17 -9.28
CA GLY A 29 4.74 0.17 -8.09
C GLY A 29 3.96 0.55 -6.83
N ILE A 30 3.20 1.66 -6.88
CA ILE A 30 2.33 2.10 -5.77
C ILE A 30 1.26 1.04 -5.46
N GLU A 31 0.67 0.42 -6.48
CA GLU A 31 -0.29 -0.67 -6.32
C GLU A 31 0.31 -1.86 -5.55
N TYR A 32 1.56 -2.23 -5.82
CA TYR A 32 2.24 -3.30 -5.09
C TYR A 32 2.43 -2.94 -3.63
N SER A 33 2.82 -1.69 -3.32
CA SER A 33 2.92 -1.20 -1.94
C SER A 33 1.58 -1.22 -1.21
N ASP A 34 0.51 -0.69 -1.81
CA ASP A 34 -0.81 -0.69 -1.19
C ASP A 34 -1.26 -2.13 -0.86
N MET A 35 -1.08 -3.08 -1.79
CA MET A 35 -1.41 -4.49 -1.55
C MET A 35 -0.57 -5.11 -0.44
N GLN A 36 0.74 -4.81 -0.39
CA GLN A 36 1.67 -5.34 0.60
C GLN A 36 1.32 -4.83 2.01
N LEU A 37 1.12 -3.52 2.18
CA LEU A 37 0.74 -2.90 3.45
C LEU A 37 -0.61 -3.43 3.97
N ILE A 38 -1.57 -3.66 3.07
CA ILE A 38 -2.86 -4.29 3.40
C ILE A 38 -2.64 -5.73 3.88
N SER A 39 -1.76 -6.50 3.22
CA SER A 39 -1.47 -7.89 3.60
C SER A 39 -0.79 -7.99 4.96
N GLU A 40 0.10 -7.04 5.29
CA GLU A 40 0.73 -6.93 6.61
C GLU A 40 -0.28 -6.61 7.69
N SER A 41 -1.20 -5.67 7.41
CA SER A 41 -2.29 -5.33 8.32
C SER A 41 -3.18 -6.54 8.59
N TYR A 42 -3.52 -7.31 7.55
CA TYR A 42 -4.23 -8.58 7.70
C TYR A 42 -3.44 -9.58 8.56
N MET A 43 -2.14 -9.74 8.31
CA MET A 43 -1.29 -10.67 9.06
C MET A 43 -1.18 -10.30 10.54
N LEU A 44 -1.08 -9.01 10.85
CA LEU A 44 -1.10 -8.50 12.22
C LEU A 44 -2.45 -8.80 12.88
N LEU A 45 -3.58 -8.45 12.26
CA LEU A 45 -4.90 -8.73 12.84
C LEU A 45 -5.11 -10.24 13.07
N LYS A 46 -4.70 -11.08 12.13
CA LYS A 46 -4.87 -12.53 12.22
C LYS A 46 -3.95 -13.18 13.25
N CYS A 47 -2.64 -12.94 13.16
CA CYS A 47 -1.66 -13.67 13.96
C CYS A 47 -1.40 -13.01 15.31
N LEU A 48 -1.40 -11.67 15.38
CA LEU A 48 -1.15 -10.95 16.63
C LEU A 48 -2.39 -10.87 17.50
N LEU A 49 -3.56 -10.59 16.90
CA LEU A 49 -4.81 -10.42 17.65
C LEU A 49 -5.70 -11.66 17.69
N GLY A 50 -5.37 -12.69 16.89
CA GLY A 50 -6.13 -13.94 16.82
C GLY A 50 -7.50 -13.78 16.16
N MET A 51 -7.70 -12.71 15.37
CA MET A 51 -8.99 -12.44 14.73
C MET A 51 -9.24 -13.42 13.58
N ASP A 52 -10.49 -13.86 13.44
CA ASP A 52 -10.90 -14.67 12.30
C ASP A 52 -11.15 -13.82 11.04
N ASN A 53 -11.32 -14.47 9.88
CA ASN A 53 -11.48 -13.76 8.62
C ASN A 53 -12.79 -12.93 8.54
N SER A 54 -13.83 -13.29 9.30
CA SER A 54 -15.08 -12.55 9.37
C SER A 54 -14.90 -11.24 10.14
N GLU A 55 -14.25 -11.32 11.31
CA GLU A 55 -13.86 -10.17 12.12
C GLU A 55 -12.97 -9.20 11.33
N ILE A 56 -11.93 -9.73 10.68
CA ILE A 56 -11.02 -8.91 9.87
C ILE A 56 -11.75 -8.29 8.68
N SER A 57 -12.65 -9.03 8.00
CA SER A 57 -13.52 -8.47 6.96
C SER A 57 -14.29 -7.24 7.47
N ASN A 58 -14.89 -7.33 8.65
CA ASN A 58 -15.65 -6.24 9.24
C ASN A 58 -14.77 -5.04 9.57
N THR A 59 -13.55 -5.28 10.08
CA THR A 59 -12.55 -4.23 10.30
C THR A 59 -12.19 -3.50 9.01
N PHE A 60 -11.88 -4.20 7.92
CA PHE A 60 -11.59 -3.55 6.63
C PHE A 60 -12.80 -2.82 6.04
N LYS A 61 -14.02 -3.34 6.21
CA LYS A 61 -15.26 -2.65 5.82
C LYS A 61 -15.46 -1.37 6.61
N GLU A 62 -15.11 -1.35 7.90
CA GLU A 62 -15.17 -0.15 8.73
C GLU A 62 -14.10 0.86 8.32
N TRP A 63 -12.86 0.42 8.12
CA TRP A 63 -11.78 1.28 7.61
C TRP A 63 -12.11 1.92 6.26
N ASN A 64 -12.87 1.21 5.40
CA ASN A 64 -13.30 1.74 4.10
C ASN A 64 -14.33 2.88 4.20
N LYS A 65 -14.91 3.13 5.38
CA LYS A 65 -15.81 4.27 5.61
C LYS A 65 -15.05 5.55 5.98
N GLY A 66 -13.78 5.42 6.38
CA GLY A 66 -12.92 6.52 6.80
C GLY A 66 -11.86 6.90 5.78
N GLU A 67 -10.71 7.39 6.25
CA GLU A 67 -9.62 7.90 5.42
C GLU A 67 -8.95 6.84 4.53
N LEU A 68 -9.10 5.56 4.86
CA LEU A 68 -8.60 4.44 4.05
C LEU A 68 -9.52 4.09 2.87
N ARG A 69 -10.64 4.80 2.67
CA ARG A 69 -11.60 4.53 1.61
C ARG A 69 -10.94 4.41 0.24
N SER A 70 -10.94 3.20 -0.28
CA SER A 70 -10.27 2.85 -1.52
C SER A 70 -10.75 1.53 -2.07
N TYR A 71 -10.54 1.32 -3.37
CA TYR A 71 -10.92 0.07 -4.01
C TYR A 71 -10.23 -1.15 -3.39
N LEU A 72 -8.93 -1.05 -3.07
CA LEU A 72 -8.17 -2.17 -2.50
C LEU A 72 -8.66 -2.55 -1.09
N ILE A 73 -9.03 -1.57 -0.26
CA ILE A 73 -9.61 -1.83 1.07
C ILE A 73 -11.01 -2.44 0.94
N GLU A 74 -11.84 -1.92 0.02
CA GLU A 74 -13.16 -2.46 -0.28
C GLU A 74 -13.11 -3.95 -0.69
N ILE A 75 -12.30 -4.29 -1.69
CA ILE A 75 -12.22 -5.68 -2.15
C ILE A 75 -11.60 -6.59 -1.09
N THR A 76 -10.71 -6.09 -0.26
CA THR A 76 -10.13 -6.87 0.86
C THR A 76 -11.22 -7.29 1.83
N GLY A 77 -12.09 -6.35 2.24
CA GLY A 77 -13.25 -6.66 3.09
C GLY A 77 -14.19 -7.69 2.46
N ASN A 78 -14.36 -7.68 1.14
CA ASN A 78 -15.19 -8.65 0.42
C ASN A 78 -14.52 -10.03 0.25
N ILE A 79 -13.21 -10.05 0.01
CA ILE A 79 -12.41 -11.28 -0.18
C ILE A 79 -12.39 -12.08 1.11
N LEU A 80 -12.15 -11.43 2.25
CA LEU A 80 -11.95 -12.12 3.53
C LEU A 80 -13.22 -12.83 4.02
N CYS A 81 -14.41 -12.33 3.71
CA CYS A 81 -15.66 -13.01 4.06
C CYS A 81 -16.14 -14.02 2.99
N LYS A 82 -15.41 -14.22 1.89
CA LYS A 82 -15.83 -15.15 0.84
C LYS A 82 -15.59 -16.60 1.25
N GLN A 83 -16.67 -17.38 1.30
CA GLN A 83 -16.64 -18.80 1.60
C GLN A 83 -16.91 -19.68 0.37
N ASP A 84 -16.38 -20.90 0.39
CA ASP A 84 -16.72 -21.97 -0.55
C ASP A 84 -18.06 -22.65 -0.20
N VAL A 85 -18.44 -23.67 -0.98
CA VAL A 85 -19.68 -24.43 -0.75
C VAL A 85 -19.71 -25.23 0.56
N LYS A 86 -18.57 -25.36 1.25
CA LYS A 86 -18.41 -26.05 2.53
C LYS A 86 -18.30 -25.08 3.71
N GLY A 87 -18.51 -23.77 3.49
CA GLY A 87 -18.40 -22.74 4.51
C GLY A 87 -16.95 -22.37 4.89
N LYS A 88 -15.95 -22.81 4.13
CA LYS A 88 -14.54 -22.51 4.37
C LYS A 88 -14.16 -21.21 3.70
N PHE A 89 -13.45 -20.32 4.40
CA PHE A 89 -12.96 -19.07 3.83
C PHE A 89 -11.96 -19.35 2.70
N ILE A 90 -12.25 -18.88 1.49
CA ILE A 90 -11.46 -19.21 0.29
C ILE A 90 -10.01 -18.73 0.44
N VAL A 91 -9.80 -17.57 1.07
CA VAL A 91 -8.46 -16.97 1.24
C VAL A 91 -7.47 -17.90 1.97
N ASP A 92 -7.95 -18.75 2.89
CA ASP A 92 -7.11 -19.68 3.65
C ASP A 92 -6.62 -20.88 2.81
N TYR A 93 -7.21 -21.08 1.63
CA TYR A 93 -6.88 -22.19 0.71
C TYR A 93 -6.15 -21.73 -0.55
N ILE A 94 -5.94 -20.42 -0.71
CA ILE A 94 -5.14 -19.86 -1.81
C ILE A 94 -3.65 -20.07 -1.47
N LEU A 95 -2.89 -20.59 -2.43
CA LEU A 95 -1.44 -20.74 -2.29
C LEU A 95 -0.78 -19.36 -2.08
N ASP A 96 0.00 -19.23 -1.02
CA ASP A 96 0.76 -18.04 -0.63
C ASP A 96 2.01 -17.83 -1.48
N SER A 97 1.82 -17.76 -2.80
CA SER A 97 2.85 -17.49 -3.80
C SER A 97 2.36 -16.42 -4.76
N ALA A 98 2.76 -15.18 -4.50
CA ALA A 98 2.34 -14.02 -5.26
C ALA A 98 3.07 -13.96 -6.61
N SER A 99 2.31 -14.03 -7.71
CA SER A 99 2.86 -13.78 -9.04
C SER A 99 3.20 -12.29 -9.25
N SER A 100 4.09 -12.02 -10.22
CA SER A 100 4.43 -10.68 -10.69
C SER A 100 4.60 -10.69 -12.21
N LYS A 101 4.12 -9.64 -12.88
CA LYS A 101 4.29 -9.45 -14.33
C LYS A 101 5.43 -8.48 -14.68
N GLY A 102 6.26 -8.11 -13.70
CA GLY A 102 7.46 -7.29 -13.90
C GLY A 102 7.29 -5.78 -13.68
N THR A 103 6.10 -5.20 -13.83
CA THR A 103 5.92 -3.73 -13.75
C THR A 103 6.29 -3.12 -12.39
N GLY A 104 6.00 -3.81 -11.28
CA GLY A 104 6.49 -3.40 -9.95
C GLY A 104 8.01 -3.41 -9.86
N ALA A 105 8.66 -4.43 -10.42
CA ALA A 105 10.12 -4.54 -10.46
C ALA A 105 10.76 -3.45 -11.33
N TRP A 106 10.14 -3.09 -12.46
CA TRP A 106 10.61 -1.98 -13.29
C TRP A 106 10.58 -0.64 -12.54
N THR A 107 9.59 -0.43 -11.67
CA THR A 107 9.56 0.78 -10.81
C THR A 107 10.75 0.80 -9.86
N ALA A 108 11.05 -0.33 -9.20
CA ALA A 108 12.20 -0.45 -8.30
C ALA A 108 13.54 -0.29 -9.03
N ILE A 109 13.67 -0.86 -10.23
CA ILE A 109 14.86 -0.70 -11.08
C ILE A 109 15.05 0.76 -11.47
N SER A 110 13.99 1.43 -11.95
CA SER A 110 14.09 2.84 -12.33
C SER A 110 14.44 3.74 -11.14
N ALA A 111 13.95 3.41 -9.94
CA ALA A 111 14.33 4.13 -8.73
C ALA A 111 15.82 3.98 -8.41
N LEU A 112 16.38 2.77 -8.56
CA LEU A 112 17.82 2.54 -8.40
C LEU A 112 18.63 3.33 -9.45
N GLU A 113 18.21 3.32 -10.71
CA GLU A 113 18.86 4.06 -11.81
C GLU A 113 18.85 5.58 -11.59
N LEU A 114 17.76 6.10 -11.03
CA LEU A 114 17.59 7.53 -10.75
C LEU A 114 18.05 7.94 -9.34
N CYS A 115 18.64 7.01 -8.57
CA CYS A 115 19.08 7.20 -7.19
C CYS A 115 17.98 7.73 -6.25
N MET A 116 16.75 7.20 -6.38
CA MET A 116 15.59 7.61 -5.60
C MET A 116 15.21 6.57 -4.53
N PRO A 117 14.94 6.99 -3.27
CA PRO A 117 14.62 6.08 -2.19
C PRO A 117 13.14 5.64 -2.23
N THR A 118 12.84 4.58 -2.98
CA THR A 118 11.49 4.00 -3.07
C THR A 118 11.36 2.70 -2.27
N SER A 119 11.74 2.73 -0.99
CA SER A 119 11.87 1.53 -0.15
C SER A 119 10.58 0.71 -0.07
N VAL A 120 9.42 1.34 0.13
CA VAL A 120 8.14 0.62 0.32
C VAL A 120 7.73 -0.09 -0.98
N ILE A 121 8.02 0.51 -2.14
CA ILE A 121 7.78 -0.12 -3.44
C ILE A 121 8.74 -1.28 -3.63
N THR A 122 10.02 -1.09 -3.34
CA THR A 122 11.04 -2.14 -3.52
C THR A 122 10.81 -3.34 -2.60
N GLU A 123 10.50 -3.13 -1.32
CA GLU A 123 10.21 -4.21 -0.37
C GLU A 123 8.91 -4.96 -0.73
N SER A 124 7.91 -4.28 -1.31
CA SER A 124 6.72 -4.96 -1.81
C SER A 124 7.02 -5.91 -2.99
N VAL A 125 8.06 -5.62 -3.79
CA VAL A 125 8.54 -6.52 -4.85
C VAL A 125 9.29 -7.70 -4.22
N PHE A 126 10.19 -7.45 -3.27
CA PHE A 126 10.93 -8.52 -2.58
C PHE A 126 10.02 -9.45 -1.78
N SER A 127 8.97 -8.93 -1.17
CA SER A 127 7.96 -9.73 -0.45
C SER A 127 7.27 -10.73 -1.37
N ARG A 128 6.94 -10.32 -2.61
CA ARG A 128 6.40 -11.24 -3.62
C ARG A 128 7.42 -12.29 -4.02
N TYR A 129 8.68 -11.91 -4.24
CA TYR A 129 9.74 -12.87 -4.53
C TYR A 129 9.88 -13.88 -3.40
N LEU A 130 10.01 -13.43 -2.14
CA LEU A 130 10.08 -14.29 -0.97
C LEU A 130 8.90 -15.27 -0.89
N SER A 131 7.68 -14.82 -1.19
CA SER A 131 6.49 -15.69 -1.22
C SER A 131 6.63 -16.84 -2.24
N SER A 132 7.30 -16.60 -3.37
CA SER A 132 7.51 -17.63 -4.41
C SER A 132 8.48 -18.73 -3.99
N PHE A 133 9.38 -18.48 -3.03
CA PHE A 133 10.28 -19.49 -2.45
C PHE A 133 9.55 -20.40 -1.45
N LYS A 134 8.36 -20.90 -1.78
CA LYS A 134 7.51 -21.68 -0.87
C LYS A 134 8.23 -22.91 -0.30
N ALA A 135 8.93 -23.68 -1.13
CA ALA A 135 9.66 -24.86 -0.68
C ALA A 135 10.73 -24.49 0.37
N ASN A 136 11.52 -23.44 0.11
CA ASN A 136 12.55 -22.96 1.03
C ASN A 136 11.93 -22.44 2.33
N ARG A 137 10.81 -21.71 2.27
CA ARG A 137 10.10 -21.22 3.46
C ARG A 137 9.56 -22.37 4.32
N MET A 138 9.00 -23.41 3.68
CA MET A 138 8.53 -24.61 4.40
C MET A 138 9.69 -25.33 5.09
N LEU A 139 10.82 -25.54 4.39
CA LEU A 139 12.00 -26.15 5.00
C LEU A 139 12.60 -25.28 6.12
N ALA A 140 12.69 -23.97 5.90
CA ALA A 140 13.17 -23.03 6.91
C ALA A 140 12.29 -23.06 8.16
N SER A 141 10.97 -23.21 8.03
CA SER A 141 10.04 -23.29 9.17
C SER A 141 10.25 -24.52 10.07
N THR A 142 10.92 -25.57 9.59
CA THR A 142 11.26 -26.76 10.39
C THR A 142 12.64 -26.68 11.04
N ILE A 143 13.48 -25.73 10.62
CA ILE A 143 14.88 -25.61 11.05
C ILE A 143 15.08 -24.37 11.92
N LEU A 144 14.45 -23.25 11.55
CA LEU A 144 14.60 -21.96 12.23
C LEU A 144 13.51 -21.78 13.28
N SER A 145 13.90 -21.27 14.45
CA SER A 145 12.99 -20.91 15.54
C SER A 145 12.84 -19.40 15.65
N GLY A 146 11.60 -18.93 15.83
CA GLY A 146 11.28 -17.54 16.19
C GLY A 146 10.65 -17.45 17.59
N PRO A 147 10.37 -16.23 18.08
CA PRO A 147 9.61 -16.05 19.31
C PRO A 147 8.20 -16.66 19.16
N LYS A 148 7.65 -17.16 20.27
CA LYS A 148 6.25 -17.60 20.30
C LYS A 148 5.37 -16.36 20.45
N ILE A 149 4.35 -16.26 19.59
CA ILE A 149 3.39 -15.16 19.68
C ILE A 149 2.69 -15.23 21.04
N SER A 150 2.82 -14.15 21.80
CA SER A 150 2.17 -14.00 23.10
C SER A 150 0.78 -13.37 22.89
N PRO A 151 -0.27 -13.92 23.51
CA PRO A 151 -1.62 -13.37 23.38
C PRO A 151 -1.67 -11.91 23.83
N ILE A 152 -2.28 -11.05 23.01
CA ILE A 152 -2.59 -9.68 23.38
C ILE A 152 -3.82 -9.67 24.30
N LYS A 153 -3.74 -8.91 25.40
CA LYS A 153 -4.87 -8.75 26.34
C LYS A 153 -6.04 -8.10 25.62
N ASP A 154 -7.27 -8.52 25.93
CA ASP A 154 -8.48 -7.97 25.29
C ASP A 154 -8.60 -6.45 25.46
N THR A 155 -8.16 -5.92 26.61
CA THR A 155 -8.14 -4.47 26.88
C THR A 155 -7.21 -3.67 25.97
N GLN A 156 -6.31 -4.33 25.23
CA GLN A 156 -5.37 -3.70 24.30
C GLN A 156 -5.75 -3.92 22.83
N LYS A 157 -6.70 -4.81 22.52
CA LYS A 157 -7.05 -5.19 21.15
C LYS A 157 -7.54 -4.00 20.34
N GLU A 158 -8.54 -3.26 20.82
CA GLU A 158 -9.11 -2.11 20.10
C GLU A 158 -8.06 -1.03 19.81
N LYS A 159 -7.22 -0.70 20.80
CA LYS A 159 -6.11 0.23 20.62
C LYS A 159 -5.15 -0.25 19.54
N LEU A 160 -4.80 -1.54 19.53
CA LEU A 160 -3.85 -2.09 18.56
C LEU A 160 -4.46 -2.16 17.15
N ILE A 161 -5.75 -2.44 17.01
CA ILE A 161 -6.48 -2.34 15.73
C ILE A 161 -6.38 -0.93 15.17
N GLU A 162 -6.59 0.09 16.01
CA GLU A 162 -6.47 1.49 15.60
C GLU A 162 -5.02 1.88 15.29
N ASP A 163 -4.04 1.38 16.05
CA ASP A 163 -2.63 1.61 15.78
C ASP A 163 -2.21 0.99 14.43
N ILE A 164 -2.70 -0.21 14.09
CA ILE A 164 -2.50 -0.87 12.79
C ILE A 164 -3.15 -0.04 11.67
N ARG A 165 -4.38 0.43 11.86
CA ARG A 165 -5.07 1.27 10.88
C ARG A 165 -4.28 2.55 10.55
N LYS A 166 -3.78 3.23 11.59
CA LYS A 166 -2.94 4.43 11.46
C LYS A 166 -1.60 4.14 10.80
N ALA A 167 -0.97 3.02 11.16
CA ALA A 167 0.28 2.57 10.55
C ALA A 167 0.10 2.27 9.05
N LEU A 168 -0.99 1.58 8.68
CA LEU A 168 -1.37 1.32 7.29
C LEU A 168 -1.55 2.62 6.50
N TYR A 169 -2.29 3.58 7.05
CA TYR A 169 -2.52 4.85 6.39
C TYR A 169 -1.23 5.67 6.22
N LEU A 170 -0.36 5.68 7.24
CA LEU A 170 0.95 6.33 7.15
C LEU A 170 1.88 5.65 6.14
N GLY A 171 1.90 4.31 6.09
CA GLY A 171 2.63 3.55 5.08
C GLY A 171 2.17 3.89 3.66
N LYS A 172 0.85 4.02 3.47
CA LYS A 172 0.26 4.48 2.20
C LYS A 172 0.73 5.89 1.82
N ILE A 173 0.71 6.84 2.76
CA ILE A 173 1.22 8.20 2.52
C ILE A 173 2.68 8.16 2.04
N ILE A 174 3.52 7.38 2.71
CA ILE A 174 4.95 7.23 2.37
C ILE A 174 5.11 6.60 0.99
N ALA A 175 4.37 5.54 0.65
CA ALA A 175 4.45 4.88 -0.65
C ALA A 175 4.10 5.84 -1.81
N TYR A 176 3.07 6.67 -1.63
CA TYR A 176 2.69 7.67 -2.64
C TYR A 176 3.72 8.80 -2.71
N ALA A 177 4.23 9.30 -1.57
CA ALA A 177 5.31 10.28 -1.56
C ALA A 177 6.53 9.80 -2.34
N GLN A 178 6.97 8.55 -2.10
CA GLN A 178 8.08 7.93 -2.82
C GLN A 178 7.80 7.81 -4.34
N GLY A 179 6.60 7.36 -4.72
CA GLY A 179 6.22 7.23 -6.12
C GLY A 179 6.16 8.58 -6.85
N PHE A 180 5.60 9.62 -6.22
CA PHE A 180 5.55 10.96 -6.80
C PHE A 180 6.94 11.61 -6.87
N ALA A 181 7.78 11.43 -5.85
CA ALA A 181 9.17 11.88 -5.88
C ALA A 181 9.95 11.21 -7.02
N LEU A 182 9.75 9.91 -7.25
CA LEU A 182 10.33 9.19 -8.39
C LEU A 182 9.88 9.79 -9.73
N MET A 183 8.56 10.01 -9.91
CA MET A 183 8.05 10.65 -11.14
C MET A 183 8.60 12.07 -11.32
N LYS A 184 8.79 12.82 -10.23
CA LYS A 184 9.42 14.14 -10.29
C LYS A 184 10.85 14.06 -10.77
N LYS A 185 11.66 13.18 -10.17
CA LYS A 185 13.05 12.97 -10.60
C LYS A 185 13.15 12.52 -12.05
N ALA A 186 12.27 11.62 -12.48
CA ALA A 186 12.19 11.17 -13.87
C ALA A 186 11.80 12.33 -14.81
N SER A 187 10.83 13.16 -14.42
CA SER A 187 10.42 14.33 -15.20
C SER A 187 11.57 15.31 -15.43
N GLU A 188 12.39 15.55 -14.41
CA GLU A 188 13.59 16.39 -14.49
C GLU A 188 14.64 15.75 -15.42
N TYR A 189 14.94 14.47 -15.20
CA TYR A 189 15.98 13.73 -15.94
C TYR A 189 15.65 13.56 -17.43
N TYR A 190 14.39 13.26 -17.76
CA TYR A 190 13.95 13.03 -19.14
C TYR A 190 13.30 14.27 -19.80
N HIS A 191 13.29 15.42 -19.12
CA HIS A 191 12.67 16.67 -19.59
C HIS A 191 11.21 16.52 -20.04
N TRP A 192 10.39 15.82 -19.24
CA TRP A 192 8.98 15.55 -19.59
C TRP A 192 7.98 16.60 -19.14
N SER A 193 8.38 17.50 -18.23
CA SER A 193 7.51 18.55 -17.67
C SER A 193 6.16 18.01 -17.17
N LEU A 194 6.20 16.90 -16.41
CA LEU A 194 5.01 16.23 -15.89
C LEU A 194 4.17 17.17 -15.00
N ASN A 195 2.85 17.08 -15.16
CA ASN A 195 1.89 17.76 -14.30
C ASN A 195 1.33 16.77 -13.26
N PHE A 196 1.75 16.90 -12.00
CA PHE A 196 1.42 15.94 -10.95
C PHE A 196 -0.03 16.03 -10.48
N SER A 197 -0.64 17.22 -10.56
CA SER A 197 -2.09 17.38 -10.33
C SER A 197 -2.89 16.57 -11.34
N ASN A 198 -2.55 16.65 -12.64
CA ASN A 198 -3.19 15.87 -13.69
C ASN A 198 -2.98 14.37 -13.51
N ILE A 199 -1.76 13.94 -13.14
CA ILE A 199 -1.46 12.53 -12.85
C ILE A 199 -2.34 12.03 -11.68
N ALA A 200 -2.41 12.78 -10.59
CA ALA A 200 -3.25 12.41 -9.45
C ALA A 200 -4.74 12.38 -9.83
N LYS A 201 -5.21 13.32 -10.66
CA LYS A 201 -6.61 13.36 -11.15
C LYS A 201 -7.00 12.12 -11.91
N ILE A 202 -6.13 11.59 -12.78
CA ILE A 202 -6.44 10.39 -13.57
C ILE A 202 -6.39 9.11 -12.75
N PHE A 203 -5.75 9.10 -11.57
CA PHE A 203 -5.78 7.96 -10.66
C PHE A 203 -7.04 7.89 -9.79
N ARG A 204 -7.87 8.95 -9.73
CA ARG A 204 -9.05 8.99 -8.85
C ARG A 204 -10.16 7.99 -9.21
N ALA A 205 -10.23 7.54 -10.45
CA ALA A 205 -11.20 6.54 -10.88
C ALA A 205 -10.66 5.65 -12.02
N GLY A 206 -11.27 4.48 -12.20
CA GLY A 206 -10.94 3.54 -13.27
C GLY A 206 -9.69 2.69 -13.03
N CYS A 207 -8.70 3.17 -12.26
CA CYS A 207 -7.52 2.39 -11.93
C CYS A 207 -7.66 1.60 -10.60
N ILE A 208 -6.67 0.76 -10.28
CA ILE A 208 -6.69 -0.12 -9.10
C ILE A 208 -6.43 0.67 -7.81
N ILE A 209 -5.51 1.64 -7.83
CA ILE A 209 -5.14 2.41 -6.63
C ILE A 209 -6.14 3.53 -6.29
N ARG A 210 -7.29 3.58 -6.95
CA ARG A 210 -8.29 4.63 -6.75
C ARG A 210 -8.75 4.69 -5.28
N ALA A 211 -8.71 5.90 -4.73
CA ALA A 211 -8.96 6.18 -3.31
C ALA A 211 -9.33 7.65 -3.11
N ASP A 212 -10.06 7.95 -2.04
CA ASP A 212 -10.36 9.34 -1.66
C ASP A 212 -9.07 10.10 -1.31
N PHE A 213 -8.03 9.37 -0.86
CA PHE A 213 -6.69 9.90 -0.60
C PHE A 213 -6.11 10.72 -1.77
N LEU A 214 -6.39 10.31 -3.02
CA LEU A 214 -5.88 11.00 -4.20
C LEU A 214 -6.44 12.42 -4.35
N ASN A 215 -7.58 12.74 -3.75
CA ASN A 215 -8.11 14.10 -3.74
C ASN A 215 -7.20 15.07 -2.96
N TYR A 216 -6.56 14.60 -1.88
CA TYR A 216 -5.57 15.40 -1.16
C TYR A 216 -4.37 15.70 -2.05
N ILE A 217 -3.82 14.69 -2.72
CA ILE A 217 -2.69 14.84 -3.63
C ILE A 217 -3.03 15.82 -4.77
N VAL A 218 -4.23 15.73 -5.34
CA VAL A 218 -4.72 16.70 -6.33
C VAL A 218 -4.73 18.12 -5.75
N SER A 219 -5.25 18.31 -4.54
CA SER A 219 -5.33 19.63 -3.90
C SER A 219 -3.94 20.25 -3.70
N GLU A 220 -2.99 19.48 -3.17
CA GLU A 220 -1.63 19.95 -2.90
C GLU A 220 -0.91 20.35 -4.20
N TYR A 221 -0.92 19.47 -5.22
CA TYR A 221 -0.26 19.77 -6.50
C TYR A 221 -1.00 20.79 -7.37
N SER A 222 -2.30 21.03 -7.14
CA SER A 222 -3.01 22.10 -7.84
C SER A 222 -2.61 23.48 -7.34
N THR A 223 -2.14 23.57 -6.09
CA THR A 223 -1.65 24.81 -5.49
C THR A 223 -0.20 25.09 -5.90
N ASN A 224 0.63 24.05 -5.94
CA ASN A 224 2.04 24.15 -6.34
C ASN A 224 2.45 22.85 -7.05
N ASN A 225 2.75 22.88 -8.35
CA ASN A 225 3.20 21.67 -9.07
C ASN A 225 4.63 21.26 -8.68
N ASP A 226 5.42 22.17 -8.10
CA ASP A 226 6.84 22.00 -7.80
C ASP A 226 7.10 21.68 -6.33
N LEU A 227 6.14 21.05 -5.64
CA LEU A 227 6.31 20.59 -4.25
C LEU A 227 7.65 19.86 -4.08
N LEU A 228 8.39 20.21 -3.02
CA LEU A 228 9.63 19.52 -2.68
C LEU A 228 9.35 18.03 -2.39
N ASP A 229 8.37 17.76 -1.52
CA ASP A 229 7.91 16.43 -1.20
C ASP A 229 6.44 16.50 -0.71
N LEU A 230 5.64 15.46 -1.00
CA LEU A 230 4.29 15.33 -0.47
C LEU A 230 4.26 15.30 1.06
N LEU A 231 5.28 14.74 1.70
CA LEU A 231 5.38 14.63 3.17
C LEU A 231 5.43 15.99 3.87
N PHE A 232 5.81 17.07 3.17
CA PHE A 232 5.92 18.42 3.74
C PHE A 232 4.65 19.25 3.60
N THR A 233 3.64 18.73 2.92
CA THR A 233 2.36 19.40 2.75
C THR A 233 1.65 19.56 4.09
N VAL A 234 0.92 20.67 4.27
CA VAL A 234 0.29 21.01 5.56
C VAL A 234 -0.67 19.91 6.00
N SER A 235 -1.47 19.38 5.07
CA SER A 235 -2.46 18.34 5.34
C SER A 235 -1.84 17.02 5.78
N LEU A 236 -0.73 16.59 5.17
CA LEU A 236 -0.09 15.31 5.49
C LEU A 236 0.86 15.40 6.69
N LYS A 237 1.51 16.54 6.90
CA LYS A 237 2.44 16.75 8.03
C LYS A 237 1.77 16.46 9.38
N ASP A 238 0.54 16.93 9.57
CA ASP A 238 -0.18 16.75 10.83
C ASP A 238 -0.57 15.29 11.06
N ILE A 239 -0.98 14.57 9.99
CA ILE A 239 -1.26 13.14 10.04
C ILE A 239 0.03 12.36 10.37
N ILE A 240 1.15 12.66 9.71
CA ILE A 240 2.43 11.99 9.94
C ILE A 240 2.87 12.16 11.40
N ASN A 241 2.82 13.39 11.93
CA ASN A 241 3.19 13.69 13.31
C ASN A 241 2.31 12.95 14.32
N LEU A 242 1.01 12.80 14.03
CA LEU A 242 0.07 12.10 14.88
C LEU A 242 0.25 10.57 14.81
N TYR A 243 0.44 10.01 13.61
CA TYR A 243 0.36 8.57 13.37
C TYR A 243 1.70 7.85 13.48
N GLN A 244 2.83 8.57 13.47
CA GLN A 244 4.15 7.95 13.63
C GLN A 244 4.28 7.15 14.95
N ASN A 245 3.60 7.57 16.03
CA ASN A 245 3.62 6.83 17.30
C ASN A 245 2.96 5.46 17.16
N SER A 246 1.83 5.39 16.44
CA SER A 246 1.14 4.14 16.14
C SER A 246 1.99 3.24 15.25
N LEU A 247 2.63 3.78 14.21
CA LEU A 247 3.57 3.03 13.37
C LEU A 247 4.72 2.43 14.18
N ARG A 248 5.37 3.23 15.05
CA ARG A 248 6.46 2.74 15.92
C ARG A 248 5.97 1.65 16.86
N SER A 249 4.79 1.83 17.46
CA SER A 249 4.18 0.82 18.34
C SER A 249 3.97 -0.49 17.60
N VAL A 250 3.38 -0.45 16.39
CA VAL A 250 3.16 -1.63 15.55
C VAL A 250 4.48 -2.30 15.19
N ILE A 251 5.50 -1.53 14.78
CA ILE A 251 6.81 -2.07 14.42
C ILE A 251 7.46 -2.80 15.60
N VAL A 252 7.49 -2.17 16.78
CA VAL A 252 8.07 -2.77 17.98
C VAL A 252 7.31 -4.03 18.39
N THR A 253 5.97 -4.00 18.35
CA THR A 253 5.17 -5.17 18.67
C THR A 253 5.40 -6.30 17.67
N ALA A 254 5.36 -6.04 16.36
CA ALA A 254 5.59 -7.06 15.34
C ALA A 254 6.99 -7.68 15.46
N THR A 255 8.01 -6.85 15.68
CA THR A 255 9.40 -7.29 15.90
C THR A 255 9.51 -8.22 17.09
N ASN A 256 8.96 -7.84 18.25
CA ASN A 256 8.99 -8.67 19.46
C ASN A 256 8.23 -10.00 19.29
N GLN A 257 7.21 -10.01 18.43
CA GLN A 257 6.35 -11.18 18.18
C GLN A 257 6.82 -12.02 16.99
N GLY A 258 7.90 -11.62 16.30
CA GLY A 258 8.42 -12.34 15.14
C GLY A 258 7.51 -12.29 13.91
N ILE A 259 6.69 -11.24 13.77
CA ILE A 259 5.81 -11.04 12.62
C ILE A 259 6.54 -10.15 11.60
N SER A 260 6.67 -10.63 10.37
CA SER A 260 7.31 -9.90 9.27
C SER A 260 6.38 -8.79 8.75
N ILE A 261 6.91 -7.56 8.72
CA ILE A 261 6.28 -6.33 8.22
C ILE A 261 7.34 -5.49 7.47
N PRO A 262 7.79 -5.97 6.30
CA PRO A 262 8.94 -5.43 5.57
C PRO A 262 8.78 -3.98 5.07
#